data_AF-A3U1A6-F1
#
_entry.id   AF-A3U1A6-F1
#
_cell.length_a   1.000
_cell.length_b   1.000
_cell.length_c   1.000
_cell.angle_alpha   90.00
_cell.angle_beta   90.00
_cell.angle_gamma   90.00
#
_symmetry.space_group_name_H-M   'P 1'
#
loop_
_entity.id
_entity.type
_entity.pdbx_description
1 polymer ?
#
loop_
_entity_poly.entity_id
_entity_poly.type
_entity_poly.pdbx_seq_one_letter_code
_entity_poly.pdbx_strand_id
1 'polypeptide(L)' 'MDGKGAWRDNVFVERLWRTIKYEEVHLHAYDNISAARKSLGRHLTFYYSRRPHSSLDAQTPDQAYLIRRYQS' A
#
# COMPACT_ATOMS: atom_id res chain seq x y z
N MET A 1 8.66 -18.04 1.75
CA MET A 1 7.21 -17.82 1.52
C MET A 1 6.62 -19.12 1.03
N ASP A 2 6.10 -19.92 1.96
CA ASP A 2 5.29 -21.12 1.69
C ASP A 2 4.12 -21.26 2.70
N GLY A 3 3.96 -20.26 3.59
CA GLY A 3 2.93 -20.12 4.64
C GLY A 3 1.50 -19.89 4.15
N LYS A 4 0.96 -20.81 3.34
CA LYS A 4 -0.48 -20.85 3.02
C LYS A 4 -1.32 -20.82 4.31
N GLY A 5 -2.07 -19.74 4.52
CA GLY A 5 -3.00 -19.59 5.64
C GLY A 5 -2.41 -19.03 6.93
N ALA A 6 -1.14 -18.61 6.96
CA ALA A 6 -0.57 -17.98 8.14
C ALA A 6 -1.10 -16.55 8.30
N TRP A 7 -1.81 -16.28 9.40
CA TRP A 7 -2.38 -14.95 9.70
C TRP A 7 -1.33 -13.82 9.63
N ARG A 8 -0.07 -14.12 9.99
CA ARG A 8 1.04 -13.15 9.98
C ARG A 8 1.33 -12.61 8.59
N ASP A 9 1.21 -13.43 7.56
CA ASP A 9 1.43 -13.01 6.17
C ASP A 9 0.28 -12.11 5.69
N ASN A 10 -0.92 -12.26 6.26
CA ASN A 10 -2.09 -11.45 5.89
C ASN A 10 -2.15 -10.10 6.61
N VAL A 11 -1.57 -9.96 7.81
CA VAL A 11 -1.66 -8.72 8.62
C VAL A 11 -1.20 -7.48 7.85
N PHE A 12 -0.14 -7.59 7.05
CA PHE A 12 0.36 -6.47 6.25
C PHE A 12 -0.63 -6.08 5.14
N VAL A 13 -1.18 -7.08 4.45
CA VAL A 13 -2.17 -6.90 3.37
C VAL A 13 -3.46 -6.31 3.93
N GLU A 14 -3.95 -6.79 5.07
CA GLU A 14 -5.14 -6.27 5.74
C GLU A 14 -4.98 -4.82 6.17
N ARG A 15 -3.82 -4.46 6.76
CA ARG A 15 -3.52 -3.07 7.14
C ARG A 15 -3.52 -2.15 5.92
N LEU A 16 -2.87 -2.56 4.84
CA LEU A 16 -2.87 -1.82 3.57
C LEU A 16 -4.30 -1.61 3.06
N TRP A 17 -5.11 -2.68 3.02
CA TRP A 17 -6.49 -2.60 2.57
C TRP A 17 -7.37 -1.72 3.44
N ARG A 18 -7.14 -1.70 4.76
CA ARG A 18 -7.85 -0.77 5.65
C ARG A 18 -7.50 0.67 5.27
N THR A 19 -6.23 1.01 5.09
CA THR A 19 -5.84 2.37 4.70
C THR A 19 -6.47 2.79 3.38
N ILE A 20 -6.37 1.96 2.33
CA ILE A 20 -6.95 2.26 1.02
C ILE A 20 -8.47 2.47 1.11
N LYS A 21 -9.16 1.65 1.90
CA LYS A 21 -10.61 1.80 2.06
C LYS A 21 -10.98 3.13 2.70
N TYR A 22 -10.33 3.49 3.80
CA TYR A 22 -10.67 4.70 4.56
C TYR A 22 -10.19 6.00 3.91
N GLU A 23 -9.02 5.99 3.29
CA GLU A 23 -8.41 7.20 2.72
C GLU A 23 -8.77 7.44 1.24
N GLU A 24 -9.27 6.43 0.53
CA GLU A 24 -9.61 6.54 -0.90
C GLU A 24 -11.03 6.04 -1.17
N VAL A 25 -11.32 4.75 -0.98
CA VAL A 25 -12.59 4.17 -1.46
C VAL A 25 -13.83 4.76 -0.78
N HIS A 26 -13.81 4.96 0.53
CA HIS A 26 -14.96 5.47 1.27
C HIS A 26 -15.21 6.97 1.09
N LEU A 27 -14.22 7.71 0.59
CA LEU A 27 -14.31 9.15 0.37
C LEU A 27 -14.75 9.51 -1.05
N HIS A 28 -14.74 8.56 -1.98
CA HIS A 28 -14.95 8.83 -3.40
C HIS A 28 -16.19 8.11 -3.95
N ALA A 29 -17.05 8.87 -4.62
CA ALA A 29 -18.11 8.34 -5.46
C ALA A 29 -17.60 8.26 -6.91
N TYR A 30 -17.10 7.10 -7.33
CA TYR A 30 -16.58 6.93 -8.68
C TYR A 30 -17.70 6.84 -9.72
N ASP A 31 -17.56 7.57 -10.82
CA ASP A 31 -18.53 7.53 -11.92
C ASP A 31 -18.57 6.17 -12.63
N ASN A 32 -17.41 5.49 -12.69
CA ASN A 32 -17.27 4.17 -13.31
C ASN A 32 -15.99 3.47 -12.83
N ILE A 33 -15.86 2.19 -13.21
CA ILE A 33 -14.72 1.34 -12.83
C ILE A 33 -13.38 1.88 -13.37
N SER A 34 -13.36 2.50 -14.54
CA SER A 34 -12.14 3.09 -15.12
C SER A 34 -11.65 4.27 -14.29
N ALA A 35 -12.57 5.15 -13.87
CA ALA A 35 -12.29 6.25 -12.95
C ALA A 35 -11.77 5.74 -11.60
N ALA A 36 -12.40 4.70 -11.03
CA ALA A 36 -11.96 4.05 -9.80
C ALA A 36 -10.53 3.49 -9.93
N ARG A 37 -10.23 2.74 -11.00
CA ARG A 37 -8.88 2.21 -11.27
C ARG A 37 -7.83 3.32 -11.37
N LYS A 38 -8.15 4.42 -12.06
CA LYS A 38 -7.22 5.55 -12.19
C LYS A 38 -6.96 6.21 -10.84
N SER A 39 -7.99 6.42 -10.03
CA SER A 39 -7.84 7.04 -8.71
C SER A 39 -7.06 6.16 -7.75
N LEU A 40 -7.44 4.89 -7.64
CA LEU A 40 -6.71 3.90 -6.85
C LEU A 40 -5.25 3.77 -7.28
N GLY A 41 -4.97 3.79 -8.59
CA GLY A 41 -3.60 3.80 -9.11
C GLY A 41 -2.79 4.98 -8.60
N ARG A 42 -3.35 6.20 -8.66
CA ARG A 42 -2.70 7.40 -8.11
C ARG A 42 -2.48 7.32 -6.61
N HIS A 43 -3.49 6.84 -5.87
CA HIS A 43 -3.40 6.67 -4.42
C HIS A 43 -2.29 5.68 -4.04
N LEU A 44 -2.21 4.54 -4.71
CA LEU A 44 -1.15 3.55 -4.50
C LEU A 44 0.23 4.12 -4.85
N THR A 45 0.37 4.84 -5.98
CA THR A 45 1.63 5.51 -6.31
C THR A 45 2.04 6.48 -5.21
N PHE A 46 1.11 7.30 -4.69
CA PHE A 46 1.39 8.18 -3.56
C PHE A 46 1.83 7.40 -2.31
N TYR A 47 1.10 6.35 -1.95
CA TYR A 47 1.36 5.53 -0.77
C TYR A 47 2.74 4.87 -0.79
N TYR A 48 3.16 4.33 -1.94
CA TYR A 48 4.41 3.58 -2.08
C TYR A 48 5.64 4.46 -2.36
N SER A 49 5.47 5.54 -3.13
CA SER A 49 6.62 6.33 -3.63
C SER A 49 6.82 7.68 -2.94
N ARG A 50 5.80 8.20 -2.23
CA ARG A 50 5.83 9.57 -1.69
C ARG A 50 5.51 9.68 -0.21
N ARG A 51 4.68 8.79 0.35
CA ARG A 51 4.31 8.85 1.78
C ARG A 51 5.42 8.25 2.63
N PRO A 52 6.06 9.02 3.54
CA PRO A 52 6.96 8.47 4.54
C PRO A 52 6.17 7.73 5.63
N HIS A 53 6.69 6.60 6.11
CA HIS A 53 6.05 5.80 7.17
C HIS A 53 6.93 5.75 8.41
N SER A 54 6.36 6.01 9.57
CA SER A 54 7.09 5.98 10.85
C SER A 54 7.64 4.59 11.18
N SER A 55 6.96 3.52 10.77
CA SER A 55 7.44 2.14 10.90
C SER A 55 8.60 1.79 9.96
N LEU A 56 8.94 2.69 9.03
CA LEU A 56 10.03 2.54 8.06
C LEU A 56 11.06 3.67 8.24
N ASP A 57 11.25 4.19 9.46
CA ASP A 57 12.19 5.28 9.74
C ASP A 57 12.00 6.51 8.84
N ALA A 58 10.73 6.88 8.60
CA ALA A 58 10.31 7.95 7.70
C ALA A 58 10.68 7.75 6.22
N GLN A 59 11.03 6.52 5.82
CA GLN A 59 11.18 6.15 4.41
C GLN A 59 9.84 5.79 3.77
N THR A 60 9.81 5.83 2.44
CA THR A 60 8.71 5.27 1.66
C THR A 60 8.87 3.75 1.50
N PRO A 61 7.79 2.99 1.24
CA PRO A 61 7.89 1.56 1.00
C PRO A 61 8.84 1.20 -0.16
N ASP A 62 8.84 2.00 -1.23
CA ASP A 62 9.77 1.80 -2.36
C ASP A 62 11.23 1.95 -1.91
N GLN A 63 11.53 2.96 -1.09
CA GLN A 63 12.87 3.16 -0.54
C GLN A 63 13.29 1.99 0.35
N ALA A 64 12.42 1.58 1.28
CA ALA A 64 12.71 0.49 2.20
C ALA A 64 12.92 -0.85 1.47
N TYR A 65 12.13 -1.12 0.42
CA TYR A 65 12.28 -2.32 -0.40
C TYR A 65 13.57 -2.29 -1.22
N LEU A 66 13.87 -1.16 -1.87
CA LEU A 66 15.11 -0.99 -2.65
C LEU A 66 16.34 -1.13 -1.76
N ILE A 67 16.40 -0.46 -0.60
CA ILE A 67 17.51 -0.58 0.36
C ILE A 67 17.74 -2.04 0.74
N ARG A 68 16.67 -2.77 1.06
CA ARG A 68 16.75 -4.19 1.44
C ARG A 68 17.22 -5.09 0.31
N ARG A 69 16.95 -4.73 -0.95
CA ARG A 69 17.43 -5.45 -2.14
C ARG A 69 18.93 -5.28 -2.38
N TYR A 70 19.52 -4.15 -2.00
CA TYR A 70 20.96 -3.88 -2.17
C TYR A 70 21.83 -4.38 -1.00
N GLN A 71 21.22 -4.82 0.10
CA GLN A 71 21.91 -5.37 1.29
C GLN A 71 21.89 -6.91 1.37
N SER A 72 21.33 -7.58 0.35
CA SER A 72 21.28 -9.05 0.19
C SER A 72 22.20 -9.50 -0.93
#